data_AF-A0A2E5FYP3-F1
#
_entry.id   AF-A0A2E5FYP3-F1
#
_cell.length_a   1.000
_cell.length_b   1.000
_cell.length_c   1.000
_cell.angle_alpha   90.00
_cell.angle_beta   90.00
_cell.angle_gamma   90.00
#
_symmetry.space_group_name_H-M   'P 1'
#
loop_
_entity.id
_entity.type
_entity.pdbx_description
1 polymer ?
#
loop_
_entity_poly.entity_id
_entity_poly.type
_entity_poly.pdbx_seq_one_letter_code
_entity_poly.pdbx_strand_id
1 'polypeptide(L)'
;MFRFQGLVYRAHDPKWAFDPASGQGAALYGGRFNKPGTPMLYTATSIMGAITEAAQGMVMHLQPLTIVSYQVDHAAVLDRACSEPRPLAFLLAADCSR
;
A
#
# COMPACT_ATOMS: atom_id res chain seq x y z
N MET A 1 -1.57 -18.57 0.51
CA MET A 1 -0.45 -17.67 0.17
C MET A 1 0.04 -18.02 -1.21
N PHE A 2 0.38 -17.03 -2.03
CA PHE A 2 0.91 -17.19 -3.38
C PHE A 2 2.11 -16.26 -3.58
N ARG A 3 3.00 -16.58 -4.53
CA ARG A 3 4.11 -15.68 -4.89
C ARG A 3 3.56 -14.53 -5.74
N PHE A 4 3.91 -13.29 -5.39
CA PHE A 4 3.61 -12.13 -6.20
C PHE A 4 4.89 -11.60 -6.84
N GLN A 5 4.87 -11.39 -8.15
CA GLN A 5 5.95 -10.75 -8.88
C GLN A 5 5.35 -9.73 -9.85
N GLY A 6 5.71 -8.46 -9.70
CA GLY A 6 5.15 -7.40 -10.54
C GLY A 6 5.42 -5.99 -10.05
N LEU A 7 4.93 -5.04 -10.83
CA LEU A 7 5.04 -3.61 -10.55
C LEU A 7 3.91 -3.18 -9.61
N VAL A 8 4.26 -2.40 -8.59
CA VAL A 8 3.29 -1.76 -7.68
C VAL A 8 3.62 -0.28 -7.53
N TYR A 9 2.62 0.48 -7.09
CA TYR A 9 2.69 1.92 -6.93
C TYR A 9 2.38 2.31 -5.49
N ARG A 10 3.08 3.32 -4.98
CA ARG A 10 2.83 3.92 -3.68
C ARG A 10 2.62 5.40 -3.85
N ALA A 11 1.56 5.92 -3.23
CA ALA A 11 1.38 7.33 -2.97
C ALA A 11 1.81 7.60 -1.52
N HIS A 12 2.78 8.49 -1.30
CA HIS A 12 3.21 8.88 0.04
C HIS A 12 3.41 10.38 0.17
N ASP A 13 3.40 10.86 1.42
CA ASP A 13 3.72 12.24 1.76
C ASP A 13 5.16 12.59 1.32
N PRO A 14 5.38 13.68 0.55
CA PRO A 14 6.68 14.06 0.01
C PRO A 14 7.80 14.18 1.04
N LYS A 15 7.47 14.40 2.32
CA LYS A 15 8.47 14.42 3.40
C LYS A 15 9.25 13.10 3.53
N TRP A 16 8.71 11.99 3.04
CA TRP A 16 9.34 10.67 3.05
C TRP A 16 10.10 10.33 1.77
N ALA A 17 10.20 11.25 0.81
CA ALA A 17 10.84 10.99 -0.47
C ALA A 17 12.36 10.67 -0.35
N PHE A 18 13.01 11.06 0.75
CA PHE A 18 14.41 10.73 1.02
C PHE A 18 14.64 9.25 1.37
N ASP A 19 13.62 8.55 1.87
CA ASP A 19 13.65 7.13 2.17
C ASP A 19 12.29 6.49 1.86
N PRO A 20 11.99 6.30 0.56
CA PRO A 20 10.67 5.91 0.09
C PRO A 20 10.33 4.44 0.42
N ALA A 21 11.30 3.63 0.84
CA ALA A 21 11.13 2.23 1.21
C ALA A 21 11.04 1.98 2.73
N SER A 22 11.30 2.99 3.58
CA SER A 22 11.32 2.84 5.06
C SER A 22 10.03 2.30 5.69
N GLY A 23 8.86 2.70 5.18
CA GLY A 23 7.57 2.43 5.83
C GLY A 23 7.38 3.15 7.18
N GLN A 24 8.30 4.05 7.57
CA GLN A 24 8.31 4.67 8.90
C GLN A 24 7.11 5.60 9.13
N GLY A 25 6.60 6.25 8.08
CA GLY A 25 5.36 7.03 8.17
C GLY A 25 4.15 6.20 8.63
N ALA A 26 4.06 4.93 8.20
CA ALA A 26 3.01 4.03 8.66
C ALA A 26 3.26 3.54 10.09
N ALA A 27 4.52 3.44 10.53
CA ALA A 27 4.85 3.08 11.90
C ALA A 27 4.40 4.15 12.92
N LEU A 28 4.41 5.43 12.56
CA LEU A 28 4.06 6.51 13.49
C LEU A 28 2.61 6.40 14.00
N TYR A 29 1.67 6.08 13.11
CA TYR A 29 0.24 6.09 13.42
C TYR A 29 -0.42 4.70 13.36
N GLY A 30 0.28 3.72 12.79
CA GLY A 30 -0.36 2.47 12.38
C GLY A 30 -1.31 2.68 11.19
N GLY A 31 -1.98 1.61 10.81
CA GLY A 31 -2.96 1.61 9.73
C GLY A 31 -3.80 0.34 9.78
N ARG A 32 -4.57 0.09 8.72
CA ARG A 32 -5.49 -1.06 8.68
C ARG A 32 -4.76 -2.41 8.88
N PHE A 33 -3.47 -2.48 8.55
CA PHE A 33 -2.70 -3.74 8.56
C PHE A 33 -1.40 -3.70 9.33
N ASN A 34 -1.07 -2.58 9.98
CA ASN A 34 0.10 -2.46 10.83
C ASN A 34 -0.26 -1.76 12.14
N LYS A 35 0.31 -2.22 13.24
CA LYS A 35 0.22 -1.53 14.53
C LYS A 35 1.19 -0.34 14.54
N PRO A 36 0.94 0.70 15.36
CA PRO A 36 1.96 1.70 15.65
C PRO A 36 3.29 1.05 16.08
N GLY A 37 4.41 1.62 15.66
CA GLY A 37 5.76 1.08 15.80
C GLY A 37 6.16 0.04 14.75
N THR A 38 5.23 -0.44 13.92
CA THR A 38 5.55 -1.43 12.87
C THR A 38 5.62 -0.75 11.49
N PRO A 39 6.80 -0.64 10.85
CA PRO A 39 6.93 -0.05 9.53
C PRO A 39 6.23 -0.90 8.47
N MET A 40 5.56 -0.24 7.53
CA MET A 40 4.83 -0.92 6.46
C MET A 40 4.73 -0.06 5.19
N LEU A 41 4.85 -0.71 4.04
CA LEU A 41 4.60 -0.12 2.72
C LEU A 41 3.17 -0.46 2.27
N TYR A 42 2.37 0.58 2.05
CA TYR A 42 1.06 0.48 1.42
C TYR A 42 1.22 0.72 -0.07
N THR A 43 0.75 -0.21 -0.91
CA THR A 43 0.95 -0.17 -2.35
C THR A 43 -0.33 -0.54 -3.10
N ALA A 44 -0.39 -0.25 -4.40
CA ALA A 44 -1.49 -0.62 -5.28
C ALA A 44 -0.94 -1.16 -6.60
N THR A 45 -1.73 -1.95 -7.33
CA THR A 45 -1.34 -2.43 -8.67
C THR A 45 -1.56 -1.39 -9.76
N SER A 46 -2.19 -0.26 -9.43
CA SER A 46 -2.37 0.86 -10.33
C SER A 46 -2.06 2.19 -9.61
N ILE A 47 -1.73 3.20 -10.41
CA ILE A 47 -1.49 4.56 -9.91
C ILE A 47 -2.78 5.13 -9.31
N MET A 48 -3.93 4.92 -9.95
CA MET A 48 -5.22 5.46 -9.49
C MET A 48 -5.66 4.81 -8.18
N GLY A 49 -5.42 3.51 -8.00
CA GLY A 49 -5.65 2.82 -6.73
C GLY A 49 -4.80 3.41 -5.61
N ALA A 50 -3.51 3.67 -5.88
CA ALA A 50 -2.62 4.30 -4.89
C ALA A 50 -3.10 5.71 -4.50
N ILE A 51 -3.55 6.52 -5.47
CA ILE A 51 -4.08 7.86 -5.21
C ILE A 51 -5.38 7.80 -4.41
N THR A 52 -6.30 6.90 -4.78
CA THR A 52 -7.60 6.74 -4.11
C THR A 52 -7.43 6.34 -2.64
N GLU A 53 -6.51 5.42 -2.37
CA GLU A 53 -6.16 5.01 -1.00
C GLU A 53 -5.51 6.15 -0.21
N ALA A 54 -4.58 6.90 -0.82
CA ALA A 54 -3.97 8.06 -0.17
C ALA A 54 -4.98 9.18 0.11
N ALA A 55 -5.99 9.34 -0.75
CA ALA A 55 -7.10 10.24 -0.54
C ALA A 55 -8.09 9.77 0.55
N GLN A 56 -7.94 8.53 1.05
CA GLN A 56 -8.86 7.88 2.00
C GLN A 56 -10.33 7.90 1.48
N GLY A 57 -10.51 7.80 0.16
CA GLY A 57 -11.84 7.90 -0.47
C GLY A 57 -12.44 9.32 -0.49
N MET A 58 -11.71 10.35 -0.05
CA MET A 58 -12.14 11.74 0.00
C MET A 58 -11.36 12.59 -1.02
N VAL A 59 -11.84 12.61 -2.27
CA VAL A 59 -11.16 13.26 -3.41
C VAL A 59 -10.90 14.76 -3.17
N MET A 60 -11.75 15.44 -2.39
CA MET A 60 -11.63 16.89 -2.12
C MET A 60 -10.51 17.24 -1.12
N HIS A 61 -9.83 16.25 -0.53
CA HIS A 61 -8.80 16.45 0.50
C HIS A 61 -7.41 15.96 0.10
N LEU A 62 -7.15 15.80 -1.21
CA LEU A 62 -5.87 15.30 -1.68
C LEU A 62 -4.73 16.26 -1.29
N GLN A 63 -3.94 15.85 -0.30
CA GLN A 63 -2.71 16.53 0.07
C GLN A 63 -1.64 16.30 -1.01
N PRO A 64 -0.64 17.18 -1.13
CA PRO A 64 0.52 16.91 -1.97
C PRO A 64 1.08 15.52 -1.68
N LEU A 65 1.28 14.73 -2.75
CA LEU A 65 1.73 13.35 -2.67
C LEU A 65 2.78 13.07 -3.73
N THR A 66 3.66 12.12 -3.44
CA THR A 66 4.65 11.59 -4.36
C THR A 66 4.25 10.17 -4.76
N ILE A 67 4.18 9.92 -6.07
CA ILE A 67 3.99 8.58 -6.62
C ILE A 67 5.34 7.94 -6.90
N VAL A 68 5.55 6.73 -6.38
CA VAL A 68 6.74 5.91 -6.64
C VAL A 68 6.31 4.52 -7.08
N SER A 69 7.04 3.97 -8.06
CA SER A 69 6.84 2.59 -8.51
C SER A 69 7.93 1.68 -7.93
N TYR A 70 7.56 0.44 -7.62
CA TYR A 70 8.47 -0.59 -7.12
C TYR A 70 8.25 -1.89 -7.89
N GLN A 71 9.35 -2.52 -8.28
CA GLN A 71 9.32 -3.92 -8.70
C GLN A 71 9.37 -4.80 -7.46
N VAL A 72 8.36 -5.62 -7.28
CA VAL A 72 8.23 -6.52 -6.14
C VAL A 72 8.34 -7.95 -6.62
N ASP A 73 9.11 -8.74 -5.86
CA ASP A 73 9.13 -10.19 -5.92
C ASP A 73 9.02 -10.70 -4.48
N HIS A 74 7.84 -11.19 -4.11
CA HIS A 74 7.56 -11.63 -2.75
C HIS A 74 7.03 -13.06 -2.75
N ALA A 75 7.70 -13.95 -2.03
CA ALA A 75 7.44 -15.39 -2.05
C ALA A 75 6.06 -15.79 -1.51
N ALA A 76 5.49 -14.99 -0.62
CA ALA A 76 4.20 -15.28 0.01
C ALA A 76 3.38 -14.01 0.26
N VAL A 77 2.30 -13.86 -0.49
CA VAL A 77 1.29 -12.81 -0.32
C VAL A 77 -0.03 -13.45 0.09
N LEU A 78 -0.75 -12.78 0.97
CA LEU A 78 -2.10 -13.12 1.37
C LEU A 78 -3.10 -12.44 0.44
N ASP A 79 -3.98 -13.23 -0.16
CA ASP A 79 -5.18 -12.72 -0.81
C ASP A 79 -6.33 -12.62 0.21
N ARG A 80 -6.98 -11.45 0.32
CA ARG A 80 -8.19 -11.24 1.14
C ARG A 80 -9.47 -11.04 0.32
N ALA A 81 -9.41 -11.13 -1.01
CA ALA A 81 -10.57 -10.99 -1.89
C ALA A 81 -11.43 -12.28 -1.97
N CYS A 82 -10.93 -13.40 -1.46
CA CYS A 82 -11.68 -14.66 -1.37
C CYS A 82 -12.50 -14.70 -0.07
N SER A 83 -13.75 -15.17 -0.13
CA SER A 83 -14.74 -15.20 0.96
C SER A 83 -14.37 -16.06 2.19
N GLU A 84 -13.12 -16.51 2.31
CA GLU A 84 -12.61 -17.25 3.47
C GLU A 84 -11.41 -16.51 4.10
N PRO A 85 -11.44 -16.19 5.40
CA PRO A 85 -10.46 -15.30 6.03
C PRO A 85 -9.14 -16.03 6.35
N ARG A 86 -8.01 -15.45 5.94
CA ARG A 86 -6.66 -15.75 6.48
C ARG A 86 -5.91 -14.43 6.79
N PRO A 87 -4.95 -14.36 7.74
CA PRO A 87 -4.41 -13.10 8.26
C PRO A 87 -3.06 -12.65 7.64
N LEU A 88 -2.83 -11.31 7.67
CA LEU A 88 -1.60 -10.49 7.41
C LEU A 88 -1.16 -10.22 5.95
N ALA A 89 -1.19 -8.96 5.48
CA ALA A 89 -0.20 -7.87 5.66
C ALA A 89 0.88 -7.80 4.56
N PHE A 90 0.42 -7.46 3.35
CA PHE A 90 1.06 -6.63 2.32
C PHE A 90 -0.12 -6.29 1.40
N LEU A 91 -0.58 -5.03 1.38
CA LEU A 91 -1.65 -4.69 0.46
C LEU A 91 -1.03 -4.09 -0.78
N LEU A 92 -1.12 -4.89 -1.84
CA LEU A 92 -1.70 -4.41 -3.08
C LEU A 92 -3.17 -4.05 -2.82
N ALA A 93 -3.53 -2.78 -2.94
CA ALA A 93 -4.85 -2.45 -3.46
C ALA A 93 -4.87 -2.91 -4.93
N ALA A 94 -5.30 -4.16 -5.15
CA ALA A 94 -5.66 -4.62 -6.48
C ALA A 94 -7.03 -4.00 -6.80
N ASP A 95 -7.07 -3.17 -7.84
CA ASP A 95 -8.31 -2.62 -8.38
C ASP A 95 -9.25 -3.78 -8.72
N CYS A 96 -10.36 -3.85 -8.00
CA CYS A 96 -11.45 -4.76 -8.33
C CYS A 96 -12.20 -4.15 -9.52
N SER A 97 -11.86 -4.55 -10.74
CA SER A 97 -12.74 -4.36 -11.89
C SER A 97 -13.70 -5.55 -11.99
N ARG A 98 -14.79 -5.45 -11.24
CA ARG A 98 -16.09 -5.96 -11.68
C ARG A 98 -17.23 -5.15 -11.08
#